data_AF-A0A6S7KSB4-F1
#
_entry.id   AF-A0A6S7KSB4-F1
#
_cell.length_a   1.000
_cell.length_b   1.000
_cell.length_c   1.000
_cell.angle_alpha   90.00
_cell.angle_beta   90.00
_cell.angle_gamma   90.00
#
_symmetry.space_group_name_H-M   'P 1'
#
loop_
_entity.id
_entity.type
_entity.pdbx_description
1 polymer ?
#
loop_
_entity_poly.entity_id
_entity_poly.type
_entity_poly.pdbx_seq_one_letter_code
_entity_poly.pdbx_strand_id
1 'polypeptide(L)'
;MANCDSFLRDKFKLKGYPNKSQALSDAKTALEQYKTLKPIFKNCSLPDGHNKELLCLDGTIPVNYRGSTYNIPISIWLQEKHPYIAPFAHVVPTAEMEIKPGRHVDAHGRVYLPFLTEWKY
;
A
#
# COMPACT_ATOMS: atom_id res chain seq x y z
N MET A 1 10.90 -11.09 13.13
CA MET A 1 11.19 -10.60 11.76
C MET A 1 11.31 -11.73 10.74
N ALA A 2 11.86 -12.91 11.05
CA ALA A 2 12.02 -14.03 10.09
C ALA A 2 10.71 -14.56 9.46
N ASN A 3 9.58 -14.50 10.17
CA ASN A 3 8.31 -15.09 9.71
C ASN A 3 7.58 -14.25 8.64
N CYS A 4 7.92 -12.97 8.51
CA CYS A 4 7.29 -12.06 7.55
C CYS A 4 7.93 -12.18 6.16
N ASP A 5 9.26 -12.41 6.13
CA ASP A 5 10.04 -12.56 4.90
C ASP A 5 9.67 -13.86 4.16
N SER A 6 9.55 -14.98 4.91
CA SER A 6 9.07 -16.26 4.37
C SER A 6 7.65 -16.15 3.83
N PHE A 7 6.73 -15.57 4.60
CA PHE A 7 5.34 -15.36 4.20
C PHE A 7 5.22 -14.56 2.89
N LEU A 8 5.97 -13.46 2.78
CA LEU A 8 5.97 -12.64 1.58
C LEU A 8 6.53 -13.41 0.38
N ARG A 9 7.68 -14.07 0.52
CA ARG A 9 8.30 -14.87 -0.54
C ARG A 9 7.35 -15.94 -1.08
N ASP A 10 6.72 -16.70 -0.19
CA ASP A 10 5.79 -17.77 -0.58
C ASP A 10 4.58 -17.22 -1.33
N LYS A 11 3.99 -16.12 -0.84
CA LYS A 11 2.84 -15.50 -1.48
C LYS A 11 3.18 -14.85 -2.83
N PHE A 12 4.30 -14.14 -2.96
CA PHE A 12 4.76 -13.62 -4.25
C PHE A 12 5.06 -14.74 -5.24
N LYS A 13 5.61 -15.88 -4.77
CA LYS A 13 5.85 -17.05 -5.61
C LYS A 13 4.54 -17.61 -6.16
N LEU A 14 3.53 -17.79 -5.30
CA LEU A 14 2.19 -18.29 -5.63
C LEU A 14 1.40 -17.38 -6.58
N LYS A 15 1.56 -16.06 -6.49
CA LYS A 15 0.72 -15.10 -7.21
C LYS A 15 1.24 -14.63 -8.56
N GLY A 16 2.42 -15.10 -8.98
CA GLY A 16 2.86 -14.90 -10.36
C GLY A 16 3.21 -13.46 -10.74
N TYR A 17 3.58 -12.60 -9.77
CA TYR A 17 4.10 -11.26 -10.07
C TYR A 17 5.29 -11.39 -11.05
N PRO A 18 5.32 -10.66 -12.19
CA PRO A 18 6.43 -10.74 -13.13
C PRO A 18 7.78 -10.34 -12.49
N ASN A 19 7.80 -9.30 -11.65
CA ASN A 19 9.02 -8.78 -11.03
C ASN A 19 9.06 -9.05 -9.51
N LYS A 20 8.93 -10.31 -9.10
CA LYS A 20 8.82 -10.73 -7.68
C LYS A 20 9.95 -10.17 -6.81
N SER A 21 11.20 -10.25 -7.30
CA SER A 21 12.38 -9.89 -6.51
C SER A 21 12.38 -8.40 -6.15
N GLN A 22 12.03 -7.54 -7.10
CA GLN A 22 11.99 -6.10 -6.86
C GLN A 22 10.81 -5.72 -5.96
N ALA A 23 9.60 -6.21 -6.27
CA ALA A 23 8.42 -5.93 -5.46
C ALA A 23 8.58 -6.40 -4.00
N LEU A 24 9.24 -7.55 -3.80
CA LEU A 24 9.56 -8.06 -2.48
C LEU A 24 10.57 -7.17 -1.75
N SER A 25 11.63 -6.74 -2.44
CA SER A 25 12.64 -5.85 -1.86
C SER A 25 12.02 -4.52 -1.43
N ASP A 26 11.23 -3.88 -2.30
CA ASP A 26 10.59 -2.61 -2.02
C ASP A 26 9.59 -2.72 -0.86
N ALA A 27 8.77 -3.76 -0.86
CA ALA A 27 7.84 -4.03 0.24
C ALA A 27 8.57 -4.26 1.57
N LYS A 28 9.70 -4.99 1.54
CA LYS A 28 10.50 -5.25 2.73
C LYS A 28 11.11 -3.96 3.28
N THR A 29 11.72 -3.15 2.43
CA THR A 29 12.28 -1.85 2.83
C THR A 29 11.21 -0.94 3.45
N ALA A 30 10.01 -0.90 2.87
CA ALA A 30 8.89 -0.14 3.43
C ALA A 30 8.46 -0.65 4.82
N LEU A 31 8.39 -1.98 5.00
CA LEU A 31 8.03 -2.60 6.29
C LEU A 31 9.12 -2.44 7.37
N GLU A 32 10.38 -2.40 6.98
CA GLU A 32 11.51 -2.14 7.88
C GLU A 32 11.49 -0.69 8.38
N GLN A 33 11.18 0.26 7.50
CA GLN A 33 11.04 1.68 7.83
C GLN A 33 9.79 1.98 8.65
N TYR A 34 8.65 1.38 8.30
CA TYR A 34 7.36 1.60 8.95
C TYR A 34 6.87 0.32 9.64
N LYS A 35 7.30 0.10 10.88
CA LYS A 35 6.98 -1.10 11.69
C LYS A 35 5.49 -1.29 11.99
N THR A 36 4.70 -0.23 11.87
CA THR A 36 3.24 -0.23 12.04
C THR A 36 2.50 -0.76 10.82
N LEU A 37 3.14 -0.82 9.65
CA LEU A 37 2.60 -1.46 8.46
C LEU A 37 2.78 -2.97 8.53
N LYS A 38 1.79 -3.70 8.02
CA LYS A 38 1.81 -5.15 7.91
C LYS A 38 1.46 -5.56 6.48
N PRO A 39 2.16 -6.55 5.92
CA PRO A 39 1.79 -7.08 4.61
C PRO A 39 0.58 -8.00 4.74
N ILE A 40 -0.42 -7.77 3.91
CA ILE A 40 -1.65 -8.57 3.83
C ILE A 40 -1.97 -8.78 2.36
N PHE A 41 -2.40 -9.98 1.98
CA PHE A 41 -2.97 -10.21 0.66
C PHE A 41 -4.49 -10.03 0.75
N LYS A 42 -5.02 -9.11 -0.05
CA LYS A 42 -6.45 -8.77 -0.07
C LYS A 42 -6.97 -8.78 -1.51
N ASN A 43 -8.23 -9.12 -1.69
CA ASN A 43 -8.89 -9.01 -2.99
C ASN A 43 -9.15 -7.53 -3.30
N CYS A 44 -8.65 -7.08 -4.44
CA CYS A 44 -8.89 -5.76 -4.99
C CYS A 44 -9.74 -5.92 -6.26
N SER A 45 -10.85 -5.18 -6.32
CA SER A 45 -11.64 -5.05 -7.54
C SER A 45 -10.96 -4.05 -8.45
N LEU A 46 -10.39 -4.55 -9.54
CA LEU A 46 -9.77 -3.71 -10.55
C LEU A 46 -10.86 -3.00 -11.37
N PRO A 47 -10.53 -1.87 -12.04
CA PRO A 47 -11.50 -1.13 -12.85
C PRO A 47 -12.10 -1.92 -14.02
N ASP A 48 -11.45 -3.01 -14.42
CA ASP A 48 -11.91 -3.96 -15.44
C ASP A 48 -12.99 -4.92 -14.91
N GLY A 49 -13.38 -4.80 -13.63
CA GLY A 49 -14.37 -5.65 -12.99
C GLY A 49 -13.80 -6.98 -12.48
N HIS A 50 -12.52 -7.26 -12.70
CA HIS A 50 -11.88 -8.47 -12.21
C HIS A 50 -11.42 -8.28 -10.76
N ASN A 51 -11.75 -9.26 -9.91
CA ASN A 51 -11.21 -9.33 -8.56
C ASN A 51 -9.86 -10.02 -8.59
N LYS A 52 -8.84 -9.35 -8.04
CA LYS A 52 -7.49 -9.89 -7.97
C LYS A 52 -6.92 -9.77 -6.58
N GLU A 53 -6.29 -10.83 -6.10
CA GLU A 53 -5.61 -10.79 -4.81
C GLU A 53 -4.24 -10.11 -4.98
N LEU A 54 -4.10 -8.92 -4.39
CA LEU A 54 -2.90 -8.10 -4.45
C LEU A 54 -2.25 -7.98 -3.07
N LEU A 55 -0.95 -7.68 -3.05
CA LEU A 55 -0.27 -7.33 -1.82
C LEU A 55 -0.71 -5.92 -1.38
N CYS A 56 -1.18 -5.82 -0.15
CA CYS A 56 -1.53 -4.59 0.54
C CYS A 56 -0.63 -4.42 1.76
N LEU A 57 0.09 -3.30 1.85
CA LEU A 57 0.74 -2.86 3.08
C LEU A 57 -0.27 -2.05 3.87
N ASP A 58 -0.76 -2.63 4.95
CA ASP A 58 -1.90 -2.14 5.73
C ASP A 58 -1.43 -1.78 7.13
N GLY A 59 -1.80 -0.59 7.61
CA GLY A 59 -1.43 -0.16 8.96
C GLY A 59 -1.53 1.35 9.09
N THR A 60 -0.60 1.95 9.83
CA THR A 60 -0.57 3.41 10.02
C THR A 60 0.79 3.99 9.67
N ILE A 61 0.80 5.25 9.23
CA ILE A 61 2.02 6.03 9.01
C ILE A 61 2.02 7.26 9.93
N PRO A 62 3.17 7.60 10.56
CA PRO A 62 3.27 8.79 11.39
C PRO A 62 3.33 10.05 10.51
N VAL A 63 2.43 11.00 10.76
CA VAL A 63 2.34 12.29 10.07
C VAL A 63 2.42 13.41 11.10
N ASN A 64 3.39 14.32 10.96
CA ASN A 64 3.49 15.49 11.82
C ASN A 64 2.58 16.61 11.30
N TYR A 65 1.65 17.05 12.13
CA TYR A 65 0.77 18.16 11.85
C TYR A 65 0.67 19.08 13.06
N ARG A 66 1.02 20.36 12.88
CA ARG A 66 0.98 21.40 13.93
C ARG A 66 1.70 21.02 15.23
N GLY A 67 2.83 20.32 15.12
CA GLY A 67 3.66 19.94 16.28
C GLY A 67 3.21 18.66 16.99
N SER A 68 2.16 17.99 16.52
CA SER A 68 1.74 16.67 17.00
C SER A 68 1.87 15.61 15.91
N THR A 69 2.26 14.40 16.29
CA THR A 69 2.37 13.26 15.38
C THR A 69 1.09 12.45 15.43
N TYR A 70 0.41 12.33 14.29
CA TYR A 70 -0.80 11.53 14.11
C TYR A 70 -0.47 10.25 13.35
N ASN A 71 -1.01 9.11 13.80
CA ASN A 71 -0.85 7.84 13.11
C ASN A 71 -2.01 7.67 12.13
N ILE A 72 -1.77 8.01 10.87
CA ILE A 72 -2.81 7.99 9.83
C ILE A 72 -2.92 6.57 9.26
N PRO A 73 -4.10 5.94 9.35
CA PRO A 73 -4.32 4.61 8.77
C PRO A 73 -4.30 4.65 7.25
N ILE A 74 -3.50 3.78 6.64
CA ILE A 74 -3.28 3.72 5.20
C ILE A 74 -3.17 2.26 4.73
N SER A 75 -3.70 2.02 3.53
CA SER A 75 -3.56 0.77 2.79
C SER A 75 -2.88 1.06 1.45
N ILE A 76 -1.66 0.57 1.27
CA ILE A 76 -0.88 0.74 0.04
C ILE A 76 -0.87 -0.57 -0.73
N TRP A 77 -1.38 -0.53 -1.95
CA TRP A 77 -1.56 -1.70 -2.79
C TRP A 77 -0.48 -1.76 -3.87
N LEU A 78 0.29 -2.84 -3.88
CA LEU A 78 1.25 -3.11 -4.93
C LEU A 78 0.56 -3.83 -6.07
N GLN A 79 0.64 -3.25 -7.26
CA GLN A 79 0.08 -3.84 -8.48
C GLN A 79 1.02 -4.91 -9.04
N GLU A 80 0.50 -5.78 -9.91
CA GLU A 80 1.26 -6.92 -10.43
C GLU A 80 2.50 -6.52 -11.23
N LYS A 81 2.36 -5.49 -12.06
CA LYS A 81 3.44 -4.99 -12.90
C LYS A 81 4.41 -4.09 -12.14
N HIS A 82 4.27 -3.96 -10.81
CA HIS A 82 5.26 -3.26 -9.99
C HIS A 82 6.66 -3.80 -10.33
N PRO A 83 7.67 -2.93 -10.47
CA PRO A 83 7.65 -1.48 -10.23
C PRO A 83 7.33 -0.64 -11.48
N TYR A 84 6.98 -1.22 -12.63
CA TYR A 84 6.68 -0.45 -13.85
C TYR A 84 5.35 0.28 -13.81
N ILE A 85 4.49 -0.05 -12.85
CA ILE A 85 3.25 0.66 -12.56
C ILE A 85 3.27 1.12 -11.11
N ALA A 86 2.76 2.33 -10.86
CA ALA A 86 2.69 2.89 -9.53
C ALA A 86 1.80 2.03 -8.60
N PRO A 87 2.15 1.91 -7.31
CA PRO A 87 1.18 1.47 -6.33
C PRO A 87 0.03 2.48 -6.22
N PHE A 88 -1.09 2.06 -5.65
CA PHE A 88 -2.16 2.99 -5.27
C PHE A 88 -2.41 2.89 -3.77
N ALA A 89 -2.84 3.99 -3.16
CA ALA A 89 -3.02 4.05 -1.71
C ALA A 89 -4.42 4.56 -1.35
N HIS A 90 -4.92 4.09 -0.22
CA HIS A 90 -6.17 4.54 0.38
C HIS A 90 -5.93 4.91 1.84
N VAL A 91 -6.47 6.05 2.27
CA VAL A 91 -6.65 6.37 3.69
C VAL A 91 -7.85 5.57 4.18
N VAL A 92 -7.66 4.83 5.27
CA VAL A 92 -8.71 3.95 5.82
C VAL A 92 -9.13 4.46 7.20
N PRO A 93 -10.14 5.33 7.29
CA PRO A 93 -10.55 5.90 8.58
C PRO A 93 -10.97 4.80 9.56
N THR A 94 -10.66 4.99 10.84
CA THR A 94 -11.31 4.23 11.92
C THR A 94 -12.75 4.73 12.11
N ALA A 95 -13.53 4.04 12.96
CA ALA A 95 -14.93 4.45 13.25
C ALA A 95 -15.06 5.88 13.83
N GLU A 96 -13.97 6.42 14.38
CA GLU A 96 -13.93 7.77 14.97
C GLU A 96 -13.34 8.81 14.00
N MET A 97 -12.89 8.40 12.82
CA MET A 97 -12.26 9.28 11.83
C MET A 97 -13.21 9.54 10.66
N GLU A 98 -13.11 10.75 10.10
CA GLU A 98 -13.78 11.13 8.88
C GLU A 98 -12.74 11.42 7.79
N ILE A 99 -12.97 10.91 6.57
CA ILE A 99 -12.16 11.31 5.42
C ILE A 99 -12.55 12.73 5.06
N LYS A 100 -11.57 13.63 5.08
CA LYS A 100 -11.73 14.99 4.57
C LYS A 100 -11.27 15.03 3.11
N PRO A 101 -12.18 15.06 2.11
CA PRO A 101 -11.79 15.12 0.71
C PRO A 101 -11.03 16.41 0.43
N GLY A 102 -10.07 16.34 -0.48
CA GLY A 102 -9.23 17.48 -0.84
C GLY A 102 -8.48 17.23 -2.13
N ARG A 103 -7.43 18.02 -2.37
CA ARG A 103 -6.66 17.96 -3.62
C ARG A 103 -6.06 16.57 -3.89
N HIS A 104 -5.67 15.86 -2.83
CA HIS A 104 -4.92 14.60 -2.95
C HIS A 104 -5.69 13.38 -2.43
N VAL A 105 -6.91 13.55 -1.93
CA VAL A 105 -7.70 12.45 -1.35
C VAL A 105 -9.15 12.65 -1.75
N ASP A 106 -9.79 11.63 -2.31
CA ASP A 106 -11.22 11.67 -2.64
C ASP A 106 -12.10 11.26 -1.44
N ALA A 107 -13.43 11.28 -1.63
CA ALA A 107 -14.39 10.90 -0.59
C ALA A 107 -14.35 9.41 -0.21
N HIS A 108 -13.75 8.57 -1.07
CA HIS A 108 -13.54 7.15 -0.80
C HIS A 108 -12.17 6.87 -0.15
N GLY A 109 -11.40 7.92 0.13
CA GLY A 109 -10.08 7.83 0.76
C GLY A 109 -8.95 7.53 -0.22
N ARG A 110 -9.21 7.46 -1.53
CA ARG A 110 -8.17 7.18 -2.51
C ARG A 110 -7.21 8.35 -2.63
N VAL A 111 -5.92 8.03 -2.59
CA VAL A 111 -4.83 9.00 -2.60
C VAL A 111 -4.35 9.26 -4.03
N TYR A 112 -4.28 10.53 -4.39
CA TYR A 112 -3.79 11.05 -5.66
C TYR A 112 -2.62 11.99 -5.40
N LEU A 113 -1.42 11.58 -5.79
CA LEU A 113 -0.21 12.38 -5.62
C LEU A 113 0.49 12.54 -6.98
N PRO A 114 1.10 13.70 -7.26
CA PRO A 114 1.91 13.89 -8.46
C PRO A 114 2.97 12.80 -8.66
N PHE A 115 3.56 12.34 -7.56
CA PHE A 115 4.52 11.23 -7.55
C PHE A 115 3.94 9.90 -8.07
N LEU A 116 2.66 9.63 -7.84
CA LEU A 116 1.98 8.43 -8.33
C LEU A 116 1.60 8.56 -9.82
N THR A 117 1.27 9.77 -10.27
CA THR A 117 0.96 10.04 -11.68
C THR A 117 2.20 10.09 -12.57
N GLU A 118 3.32 10.59 -12.05
CA GLU A 118 4.61 10.70 -12.76
C GLU A 118 5.58 9.58 -12.36
N TRP A 119 5.04 8.44 -11.95
CA TRP A 119 5.82 7.33 -11.45
C TRP A 119 6.86 6.85 -12.48
N LYS A 120 8.12 6.84 -12.06
CA LYS A 120 9.27 6.38 -12.84
C LYS A 120 10.07 5.40 -11.97
N TYR A 121 10.36 4.24 -12.54
CA TYR A 121 11.22 3.20 -11.97
C TYR A 121 12.52 3.14 -12.79
#